data_AF-A0A410V4A2-F1
#
_entry.id   AF-A0A410V4A2-F1
#
_cell.length_a   1.000
_cell.length_b   1.000
_cell.length_c   1.000
_cell.angle_alpha   90.00
_cell.angle_beta   90.00
_cell.angle_gamma   90.00
#
_symmetry.space_group_name_H-M   'P 1'
#
loop_
_entity.id
_entity.type
_entity.pdbx_description
1 polymer ?
#
loop_
_entity_poly.entity_id
_entity_poly.type
_entity_poly.pdbx_seq_one_letter_code
_entity_poly.pdbx_strand_id
1 'polypeptide(L)'
;MIRSAVRNFWWGRACALPLLLAGCVTDQPMVMDPPAPYMLLPVDESMSCSAIAGSFRFSVRRAARLEYWLAAGSLAGYDSDRFPLDAPKQLVDERRRLDALTDLQRTKGCTVIEPGPAVAAERERLEESARNSRPQPVLQSKG
;
A
#
# COMPACT_ATOMS: atom_id res chain seq x y z
N MET A 1 61.04 6.00 -44.11
CA MET A 1 61.64 6.99 -43.20
C MET A 1 61.17 6.62 -41.79
N ILE A 2 62.00 5.93 -40.99
CA ILE A 2 62.96 6.51 -40.02
C ILE A 2 62.18 7.17 -38.87
N ARG A 3 62.32 6.84 -37.58
CA ARG A 3 63.15 5.89 -36.82
C ARG A 3 62.66 6.00 -35.36
N SER A 4 62.75 4.89 -34.61
CA SER A 4 63.31 4.83 -33.25
C SER A 4 62.59 5.56 -32.09
N ALA A 5 62.53 5.06 -30.86
CA ALA A 5 63.07 3.86 -30.25
C ALA A 5 62.67 3.81 -28.76
N VAL A 6 62.41 2.60 -28.26
CA VAL A 6 63.02 2.02 -27.04
C VAL A 6 62.68 2.68 -25.69
N ARG A 7 62.05 1.92 -24.77
CA ARG A 7 62.80 1.16 -23.76
C ARG A 7 61.95 0.13 -23.00
N ASN A 8 62.43 -1.11 -23.07
CA ASN A 8 62.04 -2.26 -22.26
C ASN A 8 62.36 -2.08 -20.77
N PHE A 9 61.97 -3.12 -20.02
CA PHE A 9 62.52 -3.55 -18.72
C PHE A 9 61.78 -2.87 -17.55
N TRP A 10 61.07 -3.60 -16.68
CA TRP A 10 61.67 -4.48 -15.68
C TRP A 10 60.76 -5.66 -15.31
N TRP A 11 61.40 -6.83 -15.16
CA TRP A 11 60.92 -7.99 -14.42
C TRP A 11 60.63 -7.66 -12.95
N GLY A 12 59.64 -8.33 -12.37
CA GLY A 12 59.41 -8.33 -10.93
C GLY A 12 58.33 -9.31 -10.49
N ARG A 13 58.67 -10.60 -10.46
CA ARG A 13 57.95 -11.64 -9.70
C ARG A 13 57.86 -11.24 -8.22
N ALA A 14 56.67 -11.27 -7.62
CA ALA A 14 56.40 -11.64 -6.23
C ALA A 14 54.88 -11.78 -6.03
N CYS A 15 54.37 -13.01 -5.90
CA CYS A 15 53.96 -13.58 -4.61
C CYS A 15 52.83 -12.80 -3.91
N ALA A 16 51.60 -13.30 -3.97
CA ALA A 16 50.82 -13.74 -2.80
C ALA A 16 49.31 -13.78 -3.11
N LEU A 17 48.76 -14.97 -2.86
CA LEU A 17 47.41 -15.36 -2.40
C LEU A 17 46.13 -14.59 -2.80
N PRO A 18 45.03 -15.34 -3.03
CA PRO A 18 43.76 -14.83 -3.51
C PRO A 18 43.01 -14.14 -2.36
N LEU A 19 42.59 -12.90 -2.56
CA LEU A 19 41.60 -12.26 -1.69
C LEU A 19 40.37 -11.93 -2.53
N LEU A 20 39.40 -12.83 -2.37
CA LEU A 20 37.96 -12.60 -2.48
C LEU A 20 37.59 -11.18 -2.03
N LEU A 21 37.54 -10.25 -2.97
CA LEU A 21 36.68 -9.08 -2.88
C LEU A 21 35.49 -9.40 -3.77
N ALA A 22 34.61 -10.27 -3.26
CA ALA A 22 33.38 -9.80 -2.64
C ALA A 22 32.71 -8.84 -3.63
N GLY A 23 31.96 -9.43 -4.57
CA GLY A 23 31.09 -8.66 -5.44
C GLY A 23 30.29 -7.72 -4.57
N CYS A 24 30.38 -6.42 -4.85
CA CYS A 24 29.47 -5.44 -4.32
C CYS A 24 28.08 -5.79 -4.90
N VAL A 25 27.42 -6.77 -4.30
CA VAL A 25 25.97 -6.79 -4.21
C VAL A 25 25.67 -5.54 -3.41
N THR A 26 25.45 -4.46 -4.15
CA THR A 26 24.64 -3.36 -3.64
C THR A 26 23.30 -4.02 -3.39
N ASP A 27 23.07 -4.44 -2.14
CA ASP A 27 21.72 -4.59 -1.63
C ASP A 27 21.07 -3.25 -1.93
N GLN A 28 20.34 -3.18 -3.05
CA GLN A 28 19.35 -2.15 -3.16
C GLN A 28 18.48 -2.36 -1.92
N PRO A 29 18.27 -1.32 -1.08
CA PRO A 29 17.17 -1.41 -0.15
C PRO A 29 15.99 -1.80 -1.03
N MET A 30 15.40 -2.98 -0.79
CA MET A 30 14.05 -3.21 -1.27
C MET A 30 13.25 -2.08 -0.63
N VAL A 31 13.12 -1.00 -1.38
CA VAL A 31 12.01 -0.08 -1.25
C VAL A 31 10.84 -1.00 -1.54
N MET A 32 10.33 -1.63 -0.48
CA MET A 32 8.95 -2.03 -0.44
C MET A 32 8.22 -0.72 -0.59
N ASP A 33 7.96 -0.33 -1.84
CA ASP A 33 6.92 0.62 -2.13
C ASP A 33 5.74 0.16 -1.28
N PRO A 34 5.16 1.05 -0.45
CA PRO A 34 3.97 0.69 0.29
C PRO A 34 3.02 0.05 -0.72
N PRO A 35 2.45 -1.14 -0.42
CA PRO A 35 1.65 -1.88 -1.39
C PRO A 35 0.67 -0.89 -1.98
N ALA A 36 0.65 -0.78 -3.31
CA ALA A 36 -0.10 0.25 -4.02
C ALA A 36 -1.46 0.41 -3.33
N PRO A 37 -1.90 1.64 -2.98
CA PRO A 37 -3.03 1.89 -2.08
C PRO A 37 -4.35 1.25 -2.54
N TYR A 38 -4.34 0.65 -3.73
CA TYR A 38 -5.45 0.12 -4.46
C TYR A 38 -5.22 -1.29 -5.05
N MET A 39 -4.39 -2.15 -4.44
CA MET A 39 -4.38 -3.57 -4.84
C MET A 39 -5.71 -4.24 -4.50
N LEU A 40 -6.49 -4.54 -5.54
CA LEU A 40 -7.66 -5.42 -5.48
C LEU A 40 -7.17 -6.85 -5.28
N LEU A 41 -7.25 -7.34 -4.05
CA LEU A 41 -6.94 -8.74 -3.75
C LEU A 41 -8.04 -9.63 -4.37
N PRO A 42 -7.73 -10.56 -5.29
CA PRO A 42 -8.75 -11.45 -5.83
C PRO A 42 -9.39 -12.27 -4.70
N VAL A 43 -10.69 -12.58 -4.84
CA VAL A 43 -11.37 -13.49 -3.93
C VAL A 43 -10.93 -14.90 -4.32
N ASP A 44 -10.21 -15.57 -3.44
CA ASP A 44 -9.78 -16.96 -3.63
C ASP A 44 -10.75 -17.89 -2.88
N GLU A 45 -11.32 -18.84 -3.60
CA GLU A 45 -12.22 -19.84 -3.04
C GLU A 45 -11.51 -20.76 -2.04
N SER A 46 -10.18 -20.80 -2.01
CA SER A 46 -9.39 -21.57 -1.04
C SER A 46 -9.28 -20.89 0.36
N MET A 47 -9.68 -19.63 0.49
CA MET A 47 -9.48 -18.83 1.70
C MET A 47 -10.16 -19.44 2.95
N SER A 48 -9.45 -19.51 4.08
CA SER A 48 -10.06 -19.86 5.38
C SER A 48 -11.06 -18.79 5.84
N CYS A 49 -11.97 -19.13 6.76
CA CYS A 49 -12.90 -18.15 7.33
C CYS A 49 -12.20 -16.93 7.95
N SER A 50 -11.01 -17.12 8.55
CA SER A 50 -10.21 -16.01 9.09
C SER A 50 -9.63 -15.12 7.99
N ALA A 51 -9.14 -15.71 6.90
CA ALA A 51 -8.67 -14.97 5.73
C ALA A 51 -9.81 -14.18 5.07
N ILE A 52 -10.99 -14.79 4.95
CA ILE A 52 -12.20 -14.13 4.41
C ILE A 52 -12.58 -12.94 5.30
N ALA A 53 -12.62 -13.11 6.63
CA ALA A 53 -12.94 -12.03 7.55
C ALA A 53 -11.91 -10.88 7.50
N GLY A 54 -10.62 -11.19 7.40
CA GLY A 54 -9.56 -10.18 7.23
C GLY A 54 -9.70 -9.42 5.91
N SER A 55 -9.93 -10.15 4.83
CA SER A 55 -10.16 -9.63 3.49
C SER A 55 -11.41 -8.74 3.39
N PHE A 56 -12.50 -9.14 4.05
CA PHE A 56 -13.74 -8.38 4.13
C PHE A 56 -13.52 -7.06 4.87
N ARG A 57 -12.88 -7.08 6.05
CA ARG A 57 -12.56 -5.87 6.82
C ARG A 57 -11.67 -4.91 6.05
N PHE A 58 -10.72 -5.42 5.26
CA PHE A 58 -9.89 -4.60 4.39
C PHE A 58 -10.72 -3.89 3.31
N SER A 59 -11.60 -4.61 2.61
CA SER A 59 -12.52 -4.01 1.64
C SER A 59 -13.50 -3.03 2.25
N VAL A 60 -14.03 -3.30 3.44
CA VAL A 60 -14.92 -2.38 4.16
C VAL A 60 -14.23 -1.03 4.40
N ARG A 61 -13.00 -1.06 4.93
CA ARG A 61 -12.20 0.16 5.15
C ARG A 61 -11.94 0.92 3.86
N ARG A 62 -11.65 0.18 2.79
CA ARG A 62 -11.36 0.78 1.48
C ARG A 62 -12.59 1.40 0.85
N ALA A 63 -13.73 0.70 0.86
CA ALA A 63 -15.01 1.21 0.41
C ALA A 63 -15.45 2.44 1.22
N ALA A 64 -15.37 2.39 2.56
CA ALA A 64 -15.71 3.51 3.42
C ALA A 64 -14.85 4.75 3.16
N ARG A 65 -13.55 4.57 2.91
CA ARG A 65 -12.65 5.66 2.53
C ARG A 65 -13.01 6.26 1.18
N LEU A 66 -13.30 5.43 0.18
CA LEU A 66 -13.75 5.89 -1.15
C LEU A 66 -15.08 6.64 -1.06
N GLU A 67 -16.04 6.15 -0.27
CA GLU A 67 -17.33 6.83 -0.07
C GLU A 67 -17.18 8.17 0.64
N TYR A 68 -16.42 8.22 1.72
CA TYR A 68 -16.13 9.48 2.42
C TYR A 68 -15.48 10.48 1.46
N TRP A 69 -14.49 10.02 0.71
CA TRP A 69 -13.73 10.87 -0.19
C TRP A 69 -14.58 11.43 -1.35
N LEU A 70 -15.45 10.60 -1.95
CA LEU A 70 -16.40 11.04 -2.97
C LEU A 70 -17.43 12.05 -2.44
N ALA A 71 -17.74 12.00 -1.13
CA ALA A 71 -18.71 12.89 -0.51
C ALA A 71 -18.11 14.20 0.03
N ALA A 72 -16.93 14.14 0.67
CA ALA A 72 -16.35 15.22 1.47
C ALA A 72 -14.99 15.73 0.95
N GLY A 73 -14.36 15.04 -0.01
CA GLY A 73 -13.01 15.36 -0.51
C GLY A 73 -11.89 14.69 0.30
N SER A 74 -10.64 15.16 0.12
CA SER A 74 -9.48 14.56 0.80
C SER A 74 -9.48 14.83 2.31
N LEU A 75 -8.93 13.89 3.07
CA LEU A 75 -8.95 13.92 4.54
C LEU A 75 -7.55 14.26 5.03
N ALA A 76 -7.41 15.31 5.83
CA ALA A 76 -6.13 15.75 6.37
C ALA A 76 -5.49 14.63 7.23
N GLY A 77 -4.24 14.28 6.92
CA GLY A 77 -3.53 13.15 7.54
C GLY A 77 -3.74 11.79 6.84
N TYR A 78 -4.54 11.73 5.78
CA TYR A 78 -4.71 10.56 4.91
C TYR A 78 -4.21 10.79 3.47
N ASP A 79 -3.46 11.87 3.22
CA ASP A 79 -2.99 12.23 1.88
C ASP A 79 -1.53 11.84 1.63
N SER A 80 -1.32 10.99 0.62
CA SER A 80 -0.17 11.10 -0.28
C SER A 80 -0.39 10.47 -1.66
N ASP A 81 -1.39 9.62 -1.85
CA ASP A 81 -1.55 8.91 -3.13
C ASP A 81 -2.87 9.25 -3.83
N ARG A 82 -2.74 10.17 -4.79
CA ARG A 82 -3.59 10.41 -5.98
C ARG A 82 -5.10 10.30 -5.74
N PHE A 83 -5.81 11.38 -6.06
CA PHE A 83 -7.15 11.30 -6.65
C PHE A 83 -7.14 10.16 -7.69
N PRO A 84 -7.75 8.99 -7.43
CA PRO A 84 -7.90 8.03 -8.49
C PRO A 84 -8.96 8.64 -9.39
N LEU A 85 -8.59 9.02 -10.60
CA LEU A 85 -9.58 9.42 -11.63
C LEU A 85 -10.70 8.37 -11.73
N ASP A 86 -10.39 7.13 -11.38
CA ASP A 86 -11.28 5.97 -11.38
C ASP A 86 -11.93 5.67 -10.01
N ALA A 87 -11.92 6.57 -9.02
CA ALA A 87 -12.47 6.30 -7.68
C ALA A 87 -13.94 5.80 -7.68
N PRO A 88 -14.85 6.32 -8.52
CA PRO A 88 -16.20 5.74 -8.64
C PRO A 88 -16.17 4.28 -9.12
N LYS A 89 -15.30 3.96 -10.08
CA LYS A 89 -15.11 2.58 -10.57
C LYS A 89 -14.54 1.69 -9.48
N GLN A 90 -13.52 2.15 -8.76
CA GLN A 90 -12.94 1.40 -7.65
C GLN A 90 -13.96 1.14 -6.52
N LEU A 91 -14.86 2.08 -6.24
CA LEU A 91 -15.93 1.86 -5.28
C LEU A 91 -16.88 0.75 -5.74
N VAL A 92 -17.24 0.73 -7.04
CA VAL A 92 -18.04 -0.35 -7.62
C VAL A 92 -17.31 -1.69 -7.52
N ASP A 93 -16.01 -1.73 -7.83
CA ASP A 93 -15.20 -2.94 -7.75
C ASP A 93 -15.09 -3.46 -6.31
N GLU A 94 -14.93 -2.57 -5.32
CA GLU A 94 -14.92 -2.95 -3.90
C GLU A 94 -16.28 -3.45 -3.42
N ARG A 95 -17.39 -2.86 -3.88
CA ARG A 95 -18.74 -3.35 -3.55
C ARG A 95 -18.96 -4.76 -4.09
N ARG A 96 -18.61 -5.01 -5.36
CA ARG A 96 -18.67 -6.35 -5.96
C ARG A 96 -17.81 -7.36 -5.20
N ARG A 97 -16.64 -6.93 -4.73
CA ARG A 97 -15.75 -7.76 -3.92
C ARG A 97 -16.35 -8.10 -2.56
N LEU A 98 -17.00 -7.14 -1.89
CA LEU A 98 -17.71 -7.37 -0.64
C LEU A 98 -18.84 -8.38 -0.82
N ASP A 99 -19.64 -8.25 -1.89
CA ASP A 99 -20.70 -9.19 -2.22
C ASP A 99 -20.14 -10.61 -2.42
N ALA A 100 -19.07 -10.75 -3.21
CA ALA A 100 -18.41 -12.04 -3.44
C ALA A 100 -17.83 -12.65 -2.15
N LEU A 101 -17.27 -11.83 -1.25
CA LEU A 101 -16.77 -12.31 0.05
C LEU A 101 -17.92 -12.72 0.97
N THR A 102 -19.04 -12.01 0.97
CA THR A 102 -20.24 -12.38 1.73
C THR A 102 -20.84 -13.68 1.22
N ASP A 103 -20.88 -13.89 -0.09
CA ASP A 103 -21.33 -15.16 -0.68
C ASP A 103 -20.38 -16.31 -0.33
N LEU A 104 -19.06 -16.05 -0.31
CA LEU A 104 -18.08 -17.03 0.13
C LEU A 104 -18.22 -17.35 1.63
N GLN A 105 -18.52 -16.36 2.49
CA GLN A 105 -18.84 -16.59 3.90
C GLN A 105 -20.03 -17.54 4.06
N ARG A 106 -21.11 -17.30 3.30
CA ARG A 106 -22.32 -18.14 3.30
C ARG A 106 -22.01 -19.56 2.84
N THR A 107 -21.30 -19.68 1.71
CA THR A 107 -20.96 -20.97 1.10
C THR A 107 -20.07 -21.83 2.01
N LYS A 108 -19.14 -21.21 2.75
CA LYS A 108 -18.25 -21.91 3.68
C LYS A 108 -18.80 -22.09 5.09
N GLY A 109 -19.97 -21.53 5.40
CA GLY A 109 -20.53 -21.55 6.76
C GLY A 109 -19.75 -20.70 7.76
N CYS A 110 -19.08 -19.64 7.30
CA CYS A 110 -18.44 -18.66 8.17
C CYS A 110 -19.48 -17.68 8.76
N THR A 111 -19.10 -16.91 9.79
CA THR A 111 -19.92 -15.78 10.24
C THR A 111 -20.11 -14.78 9.10
N VAL A 112 -21.37 -14.54 8.73
CA VAL A 112 -21.73 -13.62 7.66
C VAL A 112 -21.74 -12.20 8.20
N ILE A 113 -21.06 -11.29 7.50
CA ILE A 113 -21.07 -9.86 7.80
C ILE A 113 -21.71 -9.14 6.61
N GLU A 114 -22.73 -8.34 6.88
CA GLU A 114 -23.44 -7.59 5.84
C GLU A 114 -22.61 -6.37 5.39
N PRO A 115 -22.35 -6.22 4.07
CA PRO A 115 -21.50 -5.15 3.53
C PRO A 115 -21.96 -3.74 3.90
N GLY A 116 -23.24 -3.43 3.68
CA GLY A 116 -23.79 -2.07 3.82
C GLY A 116 -23.58 -1.48 5.22
N PRO A 117 -24.09 -2.13 6.29
CA PRO A 117 -23.90 -1.67 7.66
C PRO A 117 -22.42 -1.58 8.06
N ALA A 118 -21.60 -2.53 7.60
CA ALA A 118 -20.17 -2.54 7.93
C ALA A 118 -19.42 -1.34 7.32
N VAL A 119 -19.72 -1.01 6.06
CA VAL A 119 -19.16 0.19 5.38
C VAL A 119 -19.65 1.47 6.03
N ALA A 120 -20.95 1.56 6.34
CA ALA A 120 -21.53 2.73 7.01
C ALA A 120 -20.89 3.01 8.37
N ALA A 121 -20.71 1.97 9.20
CA ALA A 121 -20.09 2.10 10.52
C ALA A 121 -18.62 2.55 10.44
N GLU A 122 -17.86 2.04 9.47
CA GLU A 122 -16.48 2.46 9.28
C GLU A 122 -16.39 3.88 8.70
N ARG A 123 -17.35 4.28 7.86
CA ARG A 123 -17.45 5.66 7.37
C ARG A 123 -17.76 6.63 8.51
N GLU A 124 -18.69 6.32 9.40
CA GLU A 124 -18.98 7.14 10.58
C GLU A 124 -17.74 7.32 11.46
N ARG A 125 -16.94 6.26 11.66
CA ARG A 125 -15.66 6.35 12.37
C ARG A 125 -14.68 7.29 11.68
N LEU A 126 -14.58 7.24 10.34
CA LEU A 126 -13.74 8.16 9.57
C LEU A 126 -14.22 9.61 9.73
N GLU A 127 -15.52 9.85 9.68
CA GLU A 127 -16.12 11.17 9.89
C GLU A 127 -15.86 11.71 11.30
N GLU A 128 -15.92 10.86 12.32
CA GLU A 128 -15.57 11.21 13.70
C GLU A 128 -14.07 11.51 13.85
N SER A 129 -13.20 10.68 13.29
CA SER A 129 -11.75 10.92 13.27
C SER A 129 -11.40 12.23 12.55
N ALA A 130 -12.08 12.54 11.45
CA ALA A 130 -11.92 13.80 10.70
C ALA A 130 -12.38 15.02 11.48
N ARG A 131 -13.42 14.89 12.31
CA ARG A 131 -13.89 15.98 13.19
C ARG A 131 -12.88 16.24 14.31
N ASN A 132 -12.34 15.19 14.92
CA ASN A 132 -11.41 15.30 16.04
C ASN A 132 -10.00 15.76 15.62
N SER A 133 -9.62 15.61 14.35
CA SER A 133 -8.33 16.06 13.83
C SER A 133 -8.30 17.54 13.42
N ARG A 134 -9.44 18.25 13.42
CA ARG A 134 -9.46 19.69 13.11
C ARG A 134 -8.89 20.49 14.29
N PRO A 135 -7.86 21.34 14.08
CA PRO A 135 -7.34 22.20 15.14
C PRO A 135 -8.45 23.15 15.63
N GLN A 136 -8.70 23.13 16.94
CA GLN A 136 -9.60 24.06 17.61
C GLN A 136 -9.14 25.50 17.34
N PRO A 137 -10.03 26.42 16.95
CA PRO A 137 -9.65 27.82 16.79
C PRO A 137 -9.25 28.38 18.16
N VAL A 138 -7.95 28.62 18.36
CA VAL A 138 -7.46 29.34 19.53
C VAL A 138 -7.92 30.79 19.40
N LEU A 139 -9.03 31.13 20.05
CA LEU A 139 -9.46 32.51 20.23
C LEU A 139 -8.38 33.23 21.05
N GLN A 140 -7.49 33.96 20.36
CA GLN A 140 -6.63 34.93 21.02
C GLN A 140 -7.50 36.06 21.55
N SER A 141 -7.89 35.95 22.81
CA SER A 141 -8.39 37.06 23.61
C SER A 141 -7.29 38.10 23.72
N LYS A 142 -7.30 39.13 22.86
CA LYS A 142 -6.52 40.36 23.06
C LYS A 142 -7.11 41.09 24.28
N GLY A 143 -6.38 41.06 25.39
CA GLY A 143 -6.52 42.01 26.49
C GLY A 143 -5.58 43.19 26.29
#